data_AF-A0A554S2M0-F1
#
_entry.id   AF-A0A554S2M0-F1
#
_cell.length_a   1.000
_cell.length_b   1.000
_cell.length_c   1.000
_cell.angle_alpha   90.00
_cell.angle_beta   90.00
_cell.angle_gamma   90.00
#
_symmetry.space_group_name_H-M   'P 1'
#
loop_
_entity.id
_entity.type
_entity.pdbx_description
1 polymer ?
#
loop_
_entity_poly.entity_id
_entity_poly.type
_entity_poly.pdbx_seq_one_letter_code
_entity_poly.pdbx_strand_id
1 'polypeptide(L)'
;MRLTEQSPFTGSHPAHPGARAPRGPDAPAVPRVNAQLLPTLFDRLRDDAPSRTTELPSEYTATPARMREIIQRDLALLFNTTNAEDLIDRTRHADAASSTVNYGVPPLAGSYLSERKWADIERIIRRAIRDYEPRLIPDSVQVVPLMKEDGAAEAYNVLLFEIRALIHLKPYPLAFTVQSAVDLETNRMRIVGAAD
;
A
#
# COMPACT_ATOMS: atom_id res chain seq x y z
N MET A 1 -8.33 8.12 59.50
CA MET A 1 -8.81 8.27 58.11
C MET A 1 -7.97 9.35 57.45
N ARG A 2 -6.85 8.98 56.79
CA ARG A 2 -6.03 9.90 56.00
C ARG A 2 -6.11 9.46 54.54
N LEU A 3 -6.60 10.36 53.70
CA LEU A 3 -6.59 10.26 52.25
C LEU A 3 -5.13 10.36 51.77
N THR A 4 -4.61 9.29 51.16
CA THR A 4 -3.34 9.34 50.42
C THR A 4 -3.62 9.93 49.05
N GLU A 5 -3.10 11.14 48.82
CA GLU A 5 -3.06 11.78 47.50
C GLU A 5 -2.28 10.87 46.52
N GLN A 6 -2.95 10.47 45.44
CA GLN A 6 -2.31 9.78 44.33
C GLN A 6 -1.49 10.82 43.55
N SER A 7 -0.17 10.70 43.63
CA SER A 7 0.76 11.49 42.84
C SER A 7 0.54 11.19 41.33
N PRO A 8 0.54 12.19 40.44
CA PRO A 8 0.30 11.98 39.02
C PRO A 8 1.38 11.07 38.42
N PHE A 9 0.95 10.15 37.55
CA PHE A 9 1.79 9.16 36.89
C PHE A 9 2.82 9.86 35.98
N THR A 10 4.01 10.16 36.52
CA THR A 10 5.16 10.59 35.74
C THR A 10 5.64 9.37 34.97
N GLY A 11 5.42 9.32 33.65
CA GLY A 11 5.69 8.18 32.76
C GLY A 11 7.17 7.75 32.62
N SER A 12 7.95 7.84 33.69
CA SER A 12 9.36 7.47 33.79
C SER A 12 9.60 6.06 34.33
N HIS A 13 8.55 5.24 34.52
CA HIS A 13 8.75 3.83 34.82
C HIS A 13 9.19 3.11 33.54
N PRO A 14 10.30 2.34 33.54
CA PRO A 14 10.76 1.63 32.36
C PRO A 14 9.79 0.48 32.05
N ALA A 15 8.72 0.81 31.35
CA ALA A 15 7.78 -0.14 30.81
C ALA A 15 8.49 -0.89 29.68
N HIS A 16 9.05 -2.06 29.96
CA HIS A 16 9.64 -2.97 28.97
C HIS A 16 11.09 -2.65 28.53
N PRO A 17 11.99 -3.66 28.44
CA PRO A 17 13.40 -3.49 28.01
C PRO A 17 13.57 -2.95 26.58
N GLY A 18 12.48 -2.85 25.80
CA GLY A 18 12.46 -2.25 24.46
C GLY A 18 11.86 -0.84 24.41
N ALA A 19 11.34 -0.29 25.51
CA ALA A 19 10.79 1.06 25.50
C ALA A 19 11.90 2.09 25.44
N ARG A 20 11.96 2.80 24.31
CA ARG A 20 12.82 3.95 24.16
C ARG A 20 12.14 5.14 24.84
N ALA A 21 12.87 5.85 25.70
CA ALA A 21 12.40 7.11 26.26
C ALA A 21 11.98 8.06 25.11
N PRO A 22 10.83 8.75 25.22
CA PRO A 22 10.41 9.71 24.21
C PRO A 22 11.51 10.77 24.04
N ARG A 23 11.81 11.12 22.78
CA ARG A 23 12.79 12.16 22.49
C ARG A 23 12.30 13.48 23.10
N GLY A 24 13.19 14.17 23.82
CA GLY A 24 12.91 15.51 24.35
C GLY A 24 12.60 16.51 23.24
N PRO A 25 11.82 17.56 23.51
CA PRO A 25 11.32 18.51 22.51
C PRO A 25 12.44 19.24 21.74
N ASP A 26 13.62 19.42 22.34
CA ASP A 26 14.77 20.12 21.74
C ASP A 26 15.86 19.20 21.17
N ALA A 27 15.62 17.88 21.09
CA ALA A 27 16.61 16.98 20.53
C ALA A 27 16.74 17.21 19.01
N PRO A 28 17.94 17.53 18.48
CA PRO A 28 18.12 17.69 17.05
C PRO A 28 17.69 16.39 16.35
N ALA A 29 16.78 16.52 15.39
CA ALA A 29 16.39 15.40 14.54
C ALA A 29 17.64 14.96 13.78
N VAL A 30 18.29 13.88 14.24
CA VAL A 30 19.40 13.28 13.50
C VAL A 30 18.87 12.98 12.11
N PRO A 31 19.36 13.65 11.05
CA PRO A 31 18.95 13.34 9.70
C PRO A 31 19.34 11.88 9.50
N ARG A 32 18.33 11.02 9.37
CA ARG A 32 18.56 9.64 8.98
C ARG A 32 19.16 9.72 7.58
N VAL A 33 20.49 9.58 7.52
CA VAL A 33 21.22 9.36 6.28
C VAL A 33 20.55 8.11 5.68
N ASN A 34 19.85 8.30 4.56
CA ASN A 34 18.98 7.30 3.90
C ASN A 34 17.58 7.08 4.51
N ALA A 35 16.93 8.10 5.09
CA ALA A 35 15.47 8.05 5.34
C ALA A 35 14.63 7.85 4.06
N GLN A 36 15.24 8.12 2.90
CA GLN A 36 14.56 8.53 1.67
C GLN A 36 14.10 7.35 0.80
N LEU A 37 14.63 6.17 1.08
CA LEU A 37 14.27 4.91 0.45
C LEU A 37 14.19 3.82 1.53
N LEU A 38 13.64 4.11 2.71
CA LEU A 38 13.46 3.05 3.69
C LEU A 38 12.34 2.12 3.19
N PRO A 39 12.54 0.80 3.18
CA PRO A 39 11.47 -0.14 2.89
C PRO A 39 10.40 -0.05 4.00
N THR A 40 9.24 -0.67 3.79
CA THR A 40 8.11 -0.53 4.72
C THR A 40 8.49 -0.94 6.13
N LEU A 41 7.68 -0.55 7.13
CA LEU A 41 7.88 -1.04 8.50
C LEU A 41 7.87 -2.57 8.54
N PHE A 42 7.00 -3.21 7.76
CA PHE A 42 6.95 -4.67 7.64
C PHE A 42 8.23 -5.25 7.04
N ASP A 43 8.80 -4.61 6.02
CA ASP A 43 10.05 -5.05 5.42
C ASP A 43 11.24 -4.91 6.39
N ARG A 44 11.22 -3.89 7.24
CA ARG A 44 12.25 -3.72 8.28
C ARG A 44 12.07 -4.64 9.48
N LEU A 45 10.85 -5.15 9.69
CA LEU A 45 10.55 -6.15 10.71
C LEU A 45 10.81 -7.57 10.22
N ARG A 46 10.77 -7.80 8.91
CA ARG A 46 11.17 -9.05 8.27
C ARG A 46 12.70 -9.08 8.20
N ASP A 47 13.30 -9.68 9.22
CA ASP A 47 14.74 -9.93 9.24
C ASP A 47 15.04 -11.23 8.47
N ASP A 48 15.61 -11.09 7.27
CA ASP A 48 16.03 -12.22 6.44
C ASP A 48 17.31 -12.89 6.98
N ALA A 49 18.04 -12.25 7.90
CA ALA A 49 19.29 -12.75 8.49
C ALA A 49 19.29 -12.61 10.03
N PRO A 50 18.38 -13.31 10.75
CA PRO A 50 18.15 -13.12 12.19
C PRO A 50 19.35 -13.45 13.08
N SER A 51 20.37 -14.13 12.55
CA SER A 51 21.62 -14.42 13.26
C SER A 51 22.64 -13.29 13.20
N ARG A 52 22.42 -12.24 12.39
CA ARG A 52 23.29 -11.07 12.29
C ARG A 52 22.80 -9.96 13.21
N THR A 53 23.67 -9.52 14.13
CA THR A 53 23.35 -8.42 15.06
C THR A 53 23.55 -7.03 14.46
N THR A 54 24.10 -6.95 13.24
CA THR A 54 24.41 -5.69 12.55
C THR A 54 24.15 -5.80 11.05
N GLU A 55 23.51 -4.76 10.52
CA GLU A 55 23.14 -4.61 9.13
C GLU A 55 23.80 -3.34 8.55
N LEU A 56 24.31 -3.43 7.33
CA LEU A 56 24.91 -2.31 6.61
C LEU A 56 23.84 -1.34 6.10
N PRO A 57 24.15 -0.04 5.94
CA PRO A 57 23.22 0.93 5.36
C PRO A 57 22.60 0.55 4.02
N SER A 58 23.33 -0.17 3.19
CA SER A 58 22.85 -0.68 1.89
C SER A 58 21.86 -1.82 1.99
N GLU A 59 21.83 -2.56 3.11
CA GLU A 59 20.95 -3.72 3.31
C GLU A 59 19.54 -3.25 3.74
N TYR A 60 19.43 -2.18 4.54
CA TYR A 60 18.13 -1.60 4.93
C TYR A 60 17.66 -0.42 4.06
N THR A 61 18.45 0.03 3.07
CA THR A 61 18.02 1.08 2.13
C THR A 61 17.50 0.42 0.84
N ALA A 62 16.28 0.74 0.43
CA ALA A 62 15.69 0.22 -0.79
C ALA A 62 16.36 0.84 -2.03
N THR A 63 16.71 0.00 -3.01
CA THR A 63 17.05 0.46 -4.35
C THR A 63 15.77 0.85 -5.12
N PRO A 64 15.86 1.60 -6.23
CA PRO A 64 14.72 1.83 -7.11
C PRO A 64 14.01 0.54 -7.55
N ALA A 65 14.78 -0.51 -7.86
CA ALA A 65 14.24 -1.83 -8.19
C ALA A 65 13.49 -2.44 -7.00
N ARG A 66 14.08 -2.40 -5.80
CA ARG A 66 13.44 -2.90 -4.57
C ARG A 66 12.16 -2.14 -4.24
N MET A 67 12.12 -0.82 -4.48
CA MET A 67 10.91 -0.03 -4.27
C MET A 67 9.79 -0.47 -5.22
N ARG A 68 10.09 -0.78 -6.48
CA ARG A 68 9.11 -1.33 -7.43
C ARG A 68 8.56 -2.67 -6.94
N GLU A 69 9.41 -3.59 -6.48
CA GLU A 69 8.99 -4.89 -5.93
C GLU A 69 8.06 -4.74 -4.72
N ILE A 70 8.42 -3.85 -3.80
CA ILE A 70 7.63 -3.56 -2.60
C ILE A 70 6.24 -3.04 -3.01
N ILE A 71 6.18 -2.07 -3.92
CA ILE A 71 4.91 -1.50 -4.37
C ILE A 71 4.08 -2.55 -5.12
N GLN A 72 4.68 -3.38 -5.98
CA GLN A 72 3.95 -4.47 -6.65
C GLN A 72 3.34 -5.44 -5.66
N ARG A 73 4.10 -5.88 -4.65
CA ARG A 73 3.58 -6.75 -3.60
C ARG A 73 2.43 -6.08 -2.84
N ASP A 74 2.62 -4.83 -2.43
CA ASP A 74 1.63 -4.12 -1.61
C ASP A 74 0.33 -3.86 -2.41
N LEU A 75 0.43 -3.54 -3.70
CA LEU A 75 -0.71 -3.49 -4.63
C LEU A 75 -1.39 -4.86 -4.76
N ALA A 76 -0.63 -5.95 -4.86
CA ALA A 76 -1.21 -7.29 -4.91
C ALA A 76 -1.99 -7.62 -3.63
N LEU A 77 -1.49 -7.22 -2.45
CA LEU A 77 -2.22 -7.37 -1.19
C LEU A 77 -3.49 -6.50 -1.16
N LEU A 78 -3.38 -5.25 -1.60
CA LEU A 78 -4.49 -4.31 -1.65
C LEU A 78 -5.63 -4.83 -2.53
N PHE A 79 -5.33 -5.24 -3.76
CA PHE A 79 -6.35 -5.62 -4.72
C PHE A 79 -6.93 -7.02 -4.48
N ASN A 80 -6.24 -7.89 -3.73
CA ASN A 80 -6.77 -9.19 -3.32
C ASN A 80 -7.46 -9.17 -1.95
N THR A 81 -7.58 -8.01 -1.32
CA THR A 81 -8.33 -7.84 -0.06
C THR A 81 -9.70 -7.25 -0.36
N THR A 82 -10.77 -7.92 0.05
CA THR A 82 -12.13 -7.38 -0.07
C THR A 82 -12.43 -6.47 1.11
N ASN A 83 -12.85 -5.23 0.83
CA ASN A 83 -13.17 -4.25 1.86
C ASN A 83 -14.67 -4.27 2.24
N ALA A 84 -15.05 -3.42 3.20
CA ALA A 84 -16.41 -3.28 3.70
C ALA A 84 -17.06 -1.98 3.19
N GLU A 85 -16.78 -1.58 1.95
CA GLU A 85 -17.21 -0.28 1.41
C GLU A 85 -18.73 -0.08 1.51
N ASP A 86 -19.52 -1.13 1.26
CA ASP A 86 -20.98 -1.07 1.30
C ASP A 86 -21.54 -0.83 2.72
N LEU A 87 -20.72 -1.04 3.75
CA LEU A 87 -21.10 -0.83 5.15
C LEU A 87 -20.71 0.55 5.68
N ILE A 88 -19.89 1.32 4.93
CA ILE A 88 -19.35 2.60 5.36
C ILE A 88 -19.85 3.71 4.42
N ASP A 89 -20.75 4.56 4.92
CA ASP A 89 -21.15 5.77 4.21
C ASP A 89 -19.98 6.76 4.17
N ARG A 90 -19.26 6.76 3.05
CA ARG A 90 -18.10 7.63 2.81
C ARG A 90 -18.43 9.12 2.86
N THR A 91 -19.68 9.52 2.60
CA THR A 91 -20.08 10.94 2.68
C THR A 91 -20.15 11.42 4.12
N ARG A 92 -20.51 10.53 5.05
CA ARG A 92 -20.62 10.82 6.49
C ARG A 92 -19.34 10.47 7.26
N HIS A 93 -18.61 9.46 6.79
CA HIS A 93 -17.48 8.84 7.50
C HIS A 93 -16.25 8.68 6.59
N ALA A 94 -15.79 9.79 6.01
CA ALA A 94 -14.66 9.79 5.07
C ALA A 94 -13.38 9.19 5.69
N ASP A 95 -13.05 9.54 6.93
CA ASP A 95 -11.84 9.05 7.61
C ASP A 95 -11.88 7.55 7.89
N ALA A 96 -13.06 7.01 8.25
CA ALA A 96 -13.23 5.57 8.42
C ALA A 96 -13.07 4.84 7.07
N ALA A 97 -13.63 5.42 6.00
CA ALA A 97 -13.62 4.85 4.67
C ALA A 97 -12.24 4.84 3.99
N SER A 98 -11.32 5.71 4.40
CA SER A 98 -9.90 5.75 3.97
C SER A 98 -8.93 5.16 5.00
N SER A 99 -9.43 4.69 6.14
CA SER A 99 -8.59 4.06 7.17
C SER A 99 -8.27 2.61 6.86
N THR A 100 -7.31 2.04 7.58
CA THR A 100 -6.95 0.62 7.51
C THR A 100 -8.13 -0.32 7.79
N VAL A 101 -9.19 0.13 8.48
CA VAL A 101 -10.40 -0.67 8.73
C VAL A 101 -11.12 -1.04 7.43
N ASN A 102 -11.01 -0.20 6.40
CA ASN A 102 -11.62 -0.41 5.09
C ASN A 102 -10.60 -0.74 4.00
N TYR A 103 -9.42 -1.23 4.39
CA TYR A 103 -8.35 -1.59 3.46
C TYR A 103 -8.82 -2.64 2.45
N GLY A 104 -8.50 -2.43 1.18
CA GLY A 104 -8.87 -3.32 0.08
C GLY A 104 -9.73 -2.64 -0.98
N VAL A 105 -10.32 -3.46 -1.84
CA VAL A 105 -11.27 -3.06 -2.90
C VAL A 105 -12.63 -3.72 -2.68
N PRO A 106 -13.73 -3.09 -3.11
CA PRO A 106 -15.03 -3.76 -3.14
C PRO A 106 -15.01 -4.98 -4.08
N PRO A 107 -15.91 -5.93 -3.89
CA PRO A 107 -15.98 -7.11 -4.76
C PRO A 107 -16.29 -6.71 -6.20
N LEU A 108 -15.46 -7.19 -7.14
CA LEU A 108 -15.64 -6.95 -8.58
C LEU A 108 -16.49 -8.04 -9.25
N ALA A 109 -16.63 -9.18 -8.57
CA ALA A 109 -17.41 -10.33 -9.03
C ALA A 109 -18.93 -10.11 -8.91
N GLY A 110 -19.71 -10.69 -9.82
CA GLY A 110 -21.18 -10.63 -9.79
C GLY A 110 -21.81 -9.39 -10.45
N SER A 111 -21.03 -8.37 -10.79
CA SER A 111 -21.50 -7.22 -11.59
C SER A 111 -21.84 -7.68 -13.02
N TYR A 112 -22.90 -7.18 -13.66
CA TYR A 112 -23.34 -7.59 -15.01
C TYR A 112 -22.39 -7.14 -16.14
N LEU A 113 -22.08 -8.04 -17.09
CA LEU A 113 -21.19 -7.88 -18.25
C LEU A 113 -21.60 -6.73 -19.20
N SER A 114 -21.23 -5.49 -18.88
CA SER A 114 -21.41 -4.33 -19.78
C SER A 114 -20.17 -3.43 -19.77
N GLU A 115 -19.97 -2.61 -20.81
CA GLU A 115 -18.90 -1.60 -20.92
C GLU A 115 -18.84 -0.64 -19.73
N ARG A 116 -19.95 -0.46 -18.99
CA ARG A 116 -19.98 0.31 -17.73
C ARG A 116 -19.04 -0.25 -16.67
N LYS A 117 -18.69 -1.54 -16.73
CA LYS A 117 -17.75 -2.20 -15.80
C LYS A 117 -16.34 -1.62 -15.84
N TRP A 118 -15.82 -1.24 -17.00
CA TRP A 118 -14.43 -0.81 -17.08
C TRP A 118 -14.22 0.50 -16.32
N ALA A 119 -15.11 1.48 -16.55
CA ALA A 119 -15.07 2.76 -15.84
C ALA A 119 -15.19 2.57 -14.31
N ASP A 120 -16.00 1.61 -13.86
CA ASP A 120 -16.11 1.27 -12.44
C ASP A 120 -14.82 0.63 -11.89
N ILE A 121 -14.23 -0.31 -12.61
CA ILE A 121 -12.95 -0.96 -12.22
C ILE A 121 -11.82 0.07 -12.16
N GLU A 122 -11.68 0.92 -13.18
CA GLU A 122 -10.71 2.02 -13.19
C GLU A 122 -10.91 2.91 -11.96
N ARG A 123 -12.16 3.35 -11.70
CA ARG A 123 -12.48 4.20 -10.56
C ARG A 123 -12.14 3.53 -9.23
N ILE A 124 -12.45 2.25 -9.07
CA ILE A 124 -12.16 1.46 -7.87
C ILE A 124 -10.65 1.36 -7.65
N ILE A 125 -9.89 0.96 -8.68
CA ILE A 125 -8.42 0.82 -8.61
C ILE A 125 -7.77 2.16 -8.27
N ARG A 126 -8.10 3.24 -9.00
CA ARG A 126 -7.51 4.56 -8.78
C ARG A 126 -7.81 5.08 -7.37
N ARG A 127 -9.02 4.87 -6.88
CA ARG A 127 -9.41 5.23 -5.51
C ARG A 127 -8.63 4.42 -4.48
N ALA A 128 -8.54 3.11 -4.64
CA ALA A 128 -7.80 2.26 -3.68
C ALA A 128 -6.32 2.64 -3.63
N ILE A 129 -5.68 2.89 -4.78
CA ILE A 129 -4.28 3.37 -4.84
C ILE A 129 -4.14 4.70 -4.11
N ARG A 130 -5.03 5.67 -4.37
CA ARG A 130 -4.97 6.98 -3.71
C ARG A 130 -5.12 6.88 -2.20
N ASP A 131 -6.04 6.04 -1.73
CA ASP A 131 -6.36 5.93 -0.30
C ASP A 131 -5.27 5.13 0.46
N TYR A 132 -4.66 4.12 -0.17
CA TYR A 132 -3.82 3.13 0.52
C TYR A 132 -2.37 3.01 0.03
N GLU A 133 -2.01 3.64 -1.09
CA GLU A 133 -0.66 3.55 -1.68
C GLU A 133 -0.04 4.95 -1.91
N PRO A 134 0.34 5.67 -0.84
CA PRO A 134 0.81 7.05 -0.91
C PRO A 134 2.20 7.20 -1.56
N ARG A 135 2.93 6.10 -1.82
CA ARG A 135 4.22 6.16 -2.53
C ARG A 135 4.04 6.39 -4.02
N LEU A 136 2.86 6.10 -4.58
CA LEU A 136 2.51 6.47 -5.94
C LEU A 136 1.91 7.87 -5.94
N ILE A 137 2.38 8.73 -6.85
CA ILE A 137 1.88 10.10 -7.01
C ILE A 137 0.44 10.01 -7.55
N PRO A 138 -0.60 10.43 -6.80
CA PRO A 138 -1.99 10.14 -7.15
C PRO A 138 -2.40 10.63 -8.55
N ASP A 139 -1.97 11.83 -8.92
CA ASP A 139 -2.32 12.46 -10.21
C ASP A 139 -1.64 11.79 -11.41
N SER A 140 -0.60 10.98 -11.17
CA SER A 140 0.09 10.22 -12.22
C SER A 140 -0.53 8.86 -12.52
N VAL A 141 -1.44 8.38 -11.66
CA VAL A 141 -2.00 7.03 -11.74
C VAL A 141 -2.99 6.93 -12.90
N GLN A 142 -2.67 6.10 -13.88
CA GLN A 142 -3.50 5.74 -15.02
C GLN A 142 -3.75 4.24 -15.03
N VAL A 143 -4.97 3.82 -15.36
CA VAL A 143 -5.34 2.42 -15.51
C VAL A 143 -5.85 2.25 -16.94
N VAL A 144 -5.14 1.47 -17.75
CA VAL A 144 -5.38 1.35 -19.18
C VAL A 144 -5.79 -0.09 -19.51
N PRO A 145 -6.93 -0.34 -20.16
CA PRO A 145 -7.31 -1.70 -20.55
C PRO A 145 -6.36 -2.20 -21.64
N LEU A 146 -5.91 -3.44 -21.51
CA LEU A 146 -5.13 -4.12 -22.55
C LEU A 146 -6.13 -4.93 -23.40
N MET A 147 -6.46 -4.43 -24.58
CA MET A 147 -7.31 -5.15 -25.53
C MET A 147 -6.56 -6.41 -26.00
N LYS A 148 -7.24 -7.56 -26.01
CA LYS A 148 -6.74 -8.74 -26.73
C LYS A 148 -6.95 -8.48 -28.22
N GLU A 149 -5.87 -8.55 -29.01
CA GLU A 149 -5.96 -8.60 -30.47
C GLU A 149 -6.82 -9.79 -30.90
N ASP A 150 -7.52 -9.60 -32.01
CA ASP A 150 -8.60 -10.40 -32.56
C ASP A 150 -8.41 -11.93 -32.45
N GLY A 151 -9.44 -12.64 -31.96
CA GLY A 151 -9.65 -14.06 -32.24
C GLY A 151 -9.62 -15.03 -31.05
N ALA A 152 -9.26 -14.62 -29.84
CA ALA A 152 -9.31 -15.49 -28.67
C ALA A 152 -10.67 -15.40 -27.96
N ALA A 153 -11.68 -16.05 -28.53
CA ALA A 153 -12.85 -16.48 -27.77
C ALA A 153 -12.36 -17.45 -26.68
N GLU A 154 -12.19 -17.01 -25.41
CA GLU A 154 -12.15 -17.93 -24.24
C GLU A 154 -12.00 -17.31 -22.84
N ALA A 155 -12.01 -15.98 -22.63
CA ALA A 155 -12.05 -15.45 -21.25
C ALA A 155 -12.84 -14.15 -21.11
N TYR A 156 -14.17 -14.24 -21.25
CA TYR A 156 -15.09 -13.13 -20.95
C TYR A 156 -15.01 -12.62 -19.49
N ASN A 157 -14.39 -13.42 -18.61
CA ASN A 157 -14.32 -13.15 -17.18
C ASN A 157 -12.92 -12.74 -16.69
N VAL A 158 -11.93 -12.62 -17.58
CA VAL A 158 -10.60 -12.11 -17.21
C VAL A 158 -10.32 -10.82 -17.97
N LEU A 159 -10.14 -9.72 -17.23
CA LEU A 159 -9.76 -8.43 -17.80
C LEU A 159 -8.28 -8.18 -17.59
N LEU A 160 -7.59 -7.84 -18.67
CA LEU A 160 -6.19 -7.42 -18.66
C LEU A 160 -6.12 -5.91 -18.70
N PHE A 161 -5.23 -5.36 -17.89
CA PHE A 161 -4.99 -3.92 -17.84
C PHE A 161 -3.59 -3.61 -17.35
N GLU A 162 -3.19 -2.37 -17.54
CA GLU A 162 -1.91 -1.84 -17.11
C GLU A 162 -2.12 -0.65 -16.18
N ILE A 163 -1.41 -0.63 -15.05
CA ILE A 163 -1.33 0.52 -14.17
C ILE A 163 -0.03 1.25 -14.47
N ARG A 164 -0.13 2.52 -14.84
CA ARG A 164 1.01 3.43 -15.01
C ARG A 164 0.98 4.49 -13.92
N ALA A 165 2.11 4.77 -13.30
CA ALA A 165 2.24 5.80 -12.28
C ALA A 165 3.69 6.28 -12.13
N LEU A 166 3.87 7.32 -11.35
CA LEU A 166 5.18 7.78 -10.87
C LEU A 166 5.30 7.46 -9.38
N ILE A 167 6.40 6.82 -9.00
CA ILE A 167 6.78 6.62 -7.60
C ILE A 167 7.42 7.91 -7.09
N HIS A 168 6.97 8.39 -5.93
CA HIS A 168 7.55 9.53 -5.24
C HIS A 168 8.94 9.18 -4.69
N LEU A 169 9.97 9.43 -5.50
CA LEU A 169 11.38 9.30 -5.13
C LEU A 169 12.08 10.66 -5.20
N LYS A 170 13.17 10.79 -4.43
CA LYS A 170 14.06 11.94 -4.48
C LYS A 170 15.41 11.52 -5.07
N PRO A 171 16.08 12.37 -5.87
CA PRO A 171 15.68 13.74 -6.24
C PRO A 171 14.58 13.81 -7.30
N TYR A 172 14.33 12.75 -8.06
CA TYR A 172 13.35 12.73 -9.14
C TYR A 172 12.38 11.54 -9.01
N PRO A 173 11.10 11.70 -9.42
CA PRO A 173 10.15 10.60 -9.51
C PRO A 173 10.62 9.50 -10.46
N LEU A 174 10.17 8.28 -10.21
CA LEU A 174 10.50 7.10 -11.02
C LEU A 174 9.26 6.55 -11.71
N ALA A 175 9.35 6.26 -13.01
CA ALA A 175 8.29 5.59 -13.74
C ALA A 175 8.05 4.17 -13.22
N PHE A 176 6.77 3.85 -13.06
CA PHE A 176 6.26 2.57 -12.62
C PHE A 176 5.13 2.11 -13.54
N THR A 177 5.28 0.91 -14.09
CA THR A 177 4.28 0.27 -14.92
C THR A 177 4.13 -1.17 -14.47
N VAL A 178 2.88 -1.62 -14.32
CA VAL A 178 2.57 -3.01 -13.97
C VAL A 178 1.36 -3.50 -14.74
N GLN A 179 1.51 -4.64 -15.41
CA GLN A 179 0.43 -5.34 -16.08
C GLN A 179 -0.26 -6.27 -15.08
N SER A 180 -1.58 -6.22 -15.07
CA SER A 180 -2.42 -6.96 -14.13
C SER A 180 -3.60 -7.59 -14.85
N ALA A 181 -4.05 -8.71 -14.30
CA ALA A 181 -5.23 -9.44 -14.73
C ALA A 181 -6.20 -9.52 -13.54
N VAL A 182 -7.47 -9.21 -13.76
CA VAL A 182 -8.54 -9.47 -12.79
C VAL A 182 -9.46 -10.56 -13.31
N ASP A 183 -9.70 -11.54 -12.48
CA ASP A 183 -10.69 -12.59 -12.68
C ASP A 183 -12.01 -12.18 -12.01
N LEU A 184 -13.03 -11.92 -12.82
CA LEU A 184 -14.35 -11.44 -12.40
C LEU A 184 -15.24 -12.55 -11.83
N GLU A 185 -14.87 -13.81 -11.94
CA GLU A 185 -15.58 -14.89 -11.24
C GLU A 185 -15.11 -15.01 -9.80
N THR A 186 -13.79 -14.91 -9.61
CA THR A 186 -13.14 -15.17 -8.31
C THR A 186 -12.73 -13.91 -7.56
N ASN A 187 -12.90 -12.72 -8.16
CA ASN A 187 -12.40 -11.43 -7.64
C ASN A 187 -10.89 -11.45 -7.34
N ARG A 188 -10.11 -12.26 -8.08
CA ARG A 188 -8.67 -12.37 -7.89
C ARG A 188 -7.92 -11.50 -8.87
N MET A 189 -7.01 -10.70 -8.33
CA MET A 189 -6.09 -9.90 -9.12
C MET A 189 -4.70 -10.53 -9.12
N ARG A 190 -4.13 -10.70 -10.32
CA ARG A 190 -2.78 -11.20 -10.52
C ARG A 190 -1.95 -10.19 -11.28
N ILE A 191 -0.74 -9.94 -10.78
CA ILE A 191 0.26 -9.16 -11.52
C ILE A 191 0.91 -10.11 -12.54
N VAL A 192 0.88 -9.72 -13.82
CA VAL A 192 1.38 -10.52 -14.94
C VAL A 192 2.85 -10.19 -15.25
N GLY A 193 3.28 -8.95 -14.99
CA GLY A 193 4.67 -8.51 -15.15
C GLY A 193 4.80 -6.99 -15.06
N ALA A 194 6.03 -6.50 -14.90
CA ALA A 194 6.36 -5.09 -15.14
C ALA A 194 6.70 -4.92 -16.62
N ALA A 195 6.15 -3.90 -17.29
CA ALA A 195 6.69 -3.50 -18.58
C ALA A 195 8.04 -2.80 -18.33
N ASP A 196 9.11 -3.29 -18.99
CA ASP A 196 10.48 -2.79 -18.87
C ASP A 196 10.62 -1.30 -19.21
#